data_AF-A0A3B8I107-F1
#
_entry.id   AF-A0A3B8I107-F1
#
_cell.length_a   1.000
_cell.length_b   1.000
_cell.length_c   1.000
_cell.angle_alpha   90.00
_cell.angle_beta   90.00
_cell.angle_gamma   90.00
#
_symmetry.space_group_name_H-M   'P 1'
#
loop_
_entity.id
_entity.type
_entity.pdbx_description
1 polymer ?
#
loop_
_entity_poly.entity_id
_entity_poly.type
_entity_poly.pdbx_seq_one_letter_code
_entity_poly.pdbx_strand_id
1 'polypeptide(L)'
;MKLVIAGLLAILLMVLTLPFAVKKIEENLEPFLFVMGVAAALISGIMTKELIMEALHEPIMIATAVLVAGALFFIFRNQFA
;
A
#
# COMPACT_ATOMS: atom_id res chain seq x y z
N MET A 1 11.84 12.40 -19.73
CA MET A 1 10.40 12.07 -19.87
C MET A 1 10.15 10.63 -20.35
N LYS A 2 10.68 10.21 -21.51
CA LYS A 2 10.50 8.82 -22.01
C LYS A 2 10.99 7.73 -21.05
N LEU A 3 12.16 7.90 -20.40
CA LEU A 3 12.68 6.92 -19.43
C LEU A 3 11.84 6.83 -18.14
N VAL A 4 11.34 7.95 -17.62
CA VAL A 4 10.53 7.98 -16.38
C VAL A 4 9.20 7.23 -16.60
N ILE A 5 8.55 7.47 -17.74
CA ILE A 5 7.31 6.77 -18.12
C ILE A 5 7.56 5.27 -18.29
N ALA A 6 8.66 4.89 -18.94
CA ALA A 6 9.03 3.48 -19.09
C ALA A 6 9.31 2.80 -17.73
N GLY A 7 9.98 3.50 -16.81
CA GLY A 7 10.24 2.99 -15.46
C GLY A 7 8.97 2.81 -14.63
N LEU A 8 8.05 3.78 -14.67
CA LEU A 8 6.75 3.68 -14.00
C LEU A 8 5.87 2.58 -14.59
N LEU A 9 5.88 2.41 -15.92
CA LEU A 9 5.20 1.30 -16.58
C LEU A 9 5.78 -0.06 -16.15
N ALA A 10 7.11 -0.17 -16.05
CA ALA A 10 7.74 -1.39 -15.58
C ALA A 10 7.36 -1.70 -14.12
N ILE A 11 7.33 -0.70 -13.24
CA ILE A 11 6.85 -0.84 -11.85
C ILE A 11 5.39 -1.30 -11.83
N LEU A 12 4.52 -0.67 -12.63
CA LEU A 12 3.11 -1.04 -12.70
C LEU A 12 2.93 -2.51 -13.11
N LEU A 13 3.62 -2.93 -14.17
CA LEU A 13 3.57 -4.32 -14.62
C LEU A 13 4.07 -5.28 -13.54
N MET A 14 5.14 -4.92 -12.84
CA MET A 14 5.68 -5.73 -11.75
C MET A 14 4.69 -5.85 -10.58
N VAL A 15 4.11 -4.73 -10.14
CA VAL A 15 3.11 -4.73 -9.05
C VAL A 15 1.89 -5.59 -9.40
N LEU A 16 1.47 -5.59 -10.66
CA LEU A 16 0.30 -6.36 -11.09
C LEU A 16 0.59 -7.84 -11.34
N THR A 17 1.81 -8.24 -11.69
CA THR A 17 2.11 -9.62 -12.12
C THR A 17 2.91 -10.40 -11.10
N LEU A 18 3.86 -9.75 -10.43
CA LEU A 18 4.81 -10.38 -9.52
C LEU A 18 4.17 -10.99 -8.26
N PRO A 19 3.16 -10.37 -7.60
CA PRO A 19 2.54 -11.02 -6.45
C PRO A 19 1.81 -12.32 -6.80
N PHE A 20 1.22 -12.42 -8.00
CA PHE A 20 0.57 -13.66 -8.45
C PHE A 20 1.58 -14.72 -8.92
N ALA A 21 2.78 -14.30 -9.33
CA ALA A 21 3.83 -15.20 -9.79
C ALA A 21 4.68 -15.77 -8.64
N VAL A 22 4.81 -15.05 -7.51
CA VAL A 22 5.71 -15.40 -6.41
C VAL A 22 4.96 -15.42 -5.09
N LYS A 23 4.71 -16.63 -4.55
CA LYS A 23 4.04 -16.82 -3.24
C LYS A 23 4.64 -16.01 -2.10
N LYS A 24 5.98 -15.87 -2.06
CA LYS A 24 6.64 -15.09 -1.00
C LYS A 24 6.25 -13.60 -1.04
N ILE A 25 6.00 -13.07 -2.23
CA ILE A 25 5.55 -11.69 -2.43
C ILE A 25 4.05 -11.57 -2.12
N GLU A 26 3.26 -12.58 -2.50
CA GLU A 26 1.85 -12.70 -2.11
C GLU A 26 1.63 -12.69 -0.59
N GLU A 27 2.44 -13.45 0.15
CA GLU A 27 2.36 -13.52 1.62
C GLU A 27 2.83 -12.22 2.29
N ASN A 28 3.65 -11.41 1.61
CA ASN A 28 4.25 -10.18 2.12
C ASN A 28 3.94 -8.99 1.20
N LEU A 29 2.67 -8.84 0.82
CA LEU A 29 2.22 -7.83 -0.14
C LEU A 29 2.50 -6.40 0.32
N GLU A 30 2.26 -6.09 1.58
CA GLU A 30 2.47 -4.73 2.12
C GLU A 30 3.92 -4.24 1.98
N PRO A 31 4.96 -4.95 2.48
CA PRO A 31 6.34 -4.51 2.32
C PRO A 31 6.78 -4.52 0.85
N PHE A 32 6.23 -5.40 0.01
CA PHE A 32 6.46 -5.35 -1.43
C PHE A 32 5.91 -4.06 -2.06
N LEU A 33 4.63 -3.75 -1.83
CA LEU A 33 3.98 -2.55 -2.34
C LEU A 33 4.67 -1.28 -1.83
N PHE A 34 5.14 -1.29 -0.58
CA PHE A 34 5.91 -0.20 -0.01
C PHE A 34 7.21 0.06 -0.79
N VAL A 35 8.01 -0.99 -1.03
CA VAL A 35 9.27 -0.86 -1.79
C VAL A 35 9.00 -0.39 -3.22
N MET A 36 7.97 -0.93 -3.87
CA MET A 36 7.59 -0.51 -5.23
C MET A 36 7.12 0.95 -5.27
N GLY A 37 6.36 1.39 -4.26
CA GLY A 37 5.92 2.78 -4.11
C GLY A 37 7.09 3.76 -3.89
N VAL A 38 8.05 3.41 -3.02
CA VAL A 38 9.27 4.19 -2.81
C VAL A 38 10.09 4.27 -4.11
N ALA A 39 10.26 3.16 -4.81
CA ALA A 39 10.95 3.14 -6.10
C ALA A 39 10.25 4.04 -7.14
N ALA A 40 8.91 4.01 -7.21
CA ALA A 40 8.14 4.87 -8.09
C ALA A 40 8.29 6.36 -7.75
N ALA A 41 8.26 6.71 -6.47
CA ALA A 41 8.44 8.08 -6.00
C ALA A 41 9.84 8.63 -6.31
N LEU A 42 10.87 7.78 -6.19
CA LEU A 42 12.25 8.12 -6.56
C LEU A 42 12.42 8.31 -8.07
N ILE A 43 11.88 7.40 -8.89
CA ILE A 43 11.98 7.48 -10.36
C ILE A 43 11.21 8.68 -10.92
N SER A 44 10.06 9.00 -10.33
CA SER A 44 9.26 10.17 -10.73
C SER A 44 9.77 11.50 -10.15
N GLY A 45 10.69 11.46 -9.19
CA GLY A 45 11.28 12.65 -8.57
C GLY A 45 10.31 13.43 -7.67
N ILE A 46 9.23 12.79 -7.20
CA ILE A 46 8.18 13.43 -6.39
C ILE A 46 8.39 13.27 -4.88
N MET A 47 9.59 12.85 -4.45
CA MET A 47 9.91 12.63 -3.04
C MET A 47 9.99 13.96 -2.27
N THR A 48 8.83 14.47 -1.85
CA THR A 48 8.68 15.70 -1.07
C THR A 48 8.45 15.39 0.40
N LYS A 49 8.66 16.41 1.26
CA LYS A 49 8.35 16.30 2.69
C LYS A 49 6.85 16.07 2.93
N GLU A 50 5.99 16.69 2.11
CA GLU A 50 4.54 16.46 2.21
C GLU A 50 4.18 15.01 1.90
N LEU A 51 4.77 14.40 0.86
CA LEU A 51 4.52 12.99 0.53
C LEU A 51 4.87 12.05 1.69
N ILE A 52 5.99 12.31 2.37
CA ILE A 52 6.41 11.52 3.52
C ILE A 52 5.41 11.68 4.67
N MET A 53 4.98 12.91 4.97
CA MET A 53 4.00 13.16 6.03
C MET A 53 2.65 12.50 5.74
N GLU A 54 2.17 12.59 4.49
CA GLU A 54 0.93 11.95 4.06
C GLU A 54 1.03 10.42 4.18
N ALA A 55 2.14 9.84 3.73
CA ALA A 55 2.39 8.40 3.81
C ALA A 55 2.44 7.86 5.25
N LEU A 56 2.79 8.70 6.24
CA LEU A 56 2.72 8.33 7.67
C LEU A 56 1.32 8.50 8.26
N HIS A 57 0.53 9.45 7.75
CA HIS A 57 -0.80 9.75 8.26
C HIS A 57 -1.87 8.78 7.75
N GLU A 58 -1.80 8.42 6.47
CA GLU A 58 -2.72 7.49 5.79
C GLU A 58 -2.92 6.16 6.55
N PRO A 59 -1.87 5.43 6.99
CA PRO A 59 -2.03 4.17 7.74
C PRO A 59 -2.79 4.32 9.07
N ILE A 60 -2.69 5.49 9.71
CA ILE A 60 -3.35 5.75 11.01
C ILE A 60 -4.87 5.77 10.82
N MET A 61 -5.34 6.39 9.73
CA MET A 61 -6.76 6.47 9.40
C MET A 61 -7.33 5.08 9.09
N ILE A 62 -6.60 4.27 8.32
CA ILE A 62 -6.99 2.89 8.00
C ILE A 62 -7.05 2.04 9.27
N ALA A 63 -5.99 2.07 10.10
CA ALA A 63 -5.95 1.32 11.36
C ALA A 63 -7.09 1.70 12.30
N THR A 64 -7.39 3.00 12.41
CA THR A 64 -8.50 3.50 13.23
C THR A 64 -9.85 3.01 12.71
N ALA A 65 -10.06 3.07 11.39
CA ALA A 65 -11.30 2.58 10.77
C ALA A 65 -11.51 1.07 11.03
N VAL A 66 -10.47 0.25 10.84
CA VAL A 66 -10.53 -1.20 11.09
C VAL A 66 -10.73 -1.50 12.57
N LEU A 67 -10.08 -0.73 13.47
CA LEU A 67 -10.24 -0.87 14.91
C LEU A 67 -11.67 -0.54 15.37
N VAL A 68 -12.26 0.55 14.86
CA VAL A 68 -13.64 0.93 15.16
C VAL A 68 -14.61 -0.12 14.62
N ALA A 69 -14.43 -0.58 13.38
CA ALA A 69 -15.25 -1.65 12.82
C ALA A 69 -15.17 -2.93 13.67
N GLY A 70 -13.95 -3.36 14.03
CA GLY A 70 -13.72 -4.52 14.89
C GLY A 70 -14.36 -4.36 16.29
N ALA A 71 -14.24 -3.18 16.90
CA ALA A 71 -14.86 -2.89 18.19
C ALA A 71 -16.40 -2.92 18.12
N LEU A 72 -16.99 -2.36 17.06
CA LEU A 72 -18.43 -2.43 16.82
C LEU A 72 -18.89 -3.88 16.67
N PHE A 73 -18.23 -4.69 15.83
CA PHE A 73 -18.54 -6.11 15.69
C PHE A 73 -18.43 -6.86 17.03
N PHE A 74 -17.41 -6.55 17.83
CA PHE A 74 -17.23 -7.17 19.15
C PHE A 74 -18.37 -6.84 20.11
N ILE A 75 -18.85 -5.60 20.13
CA ILE A 75 -19.94 -5.16 21.01
C ILE A 75 -21.28 -5.74 20.55
N PHE A 76 -21.57 -5.71 19.25
CA PHE A 76 -22.84 -6.20 18.69
C PHE A 76 -22.88 -7.71 18.42
N ARG A 77 -21.80 -8.46 18.72
CA ARG A 77 -21.73 -9.91 18.50
C ARG A 77 -22.88 -10.70 19.14
N ASN A 78 -23.47 -10.18 20.22
CA ASN A 78 -24.53 -10.84 20.96
C ASN A 78 -25.95 -10.59 20.39
N GLN A 79 -26.08 -9.73 19.37
CA GLN A 79 -27.34 -9.43 18.69
C GLN A 79 -27.49 -10.18 17.34
N PHE A 80 -26.40 -10.80 16.85
CA PHE A 80 -26.34 -11.58 15.61
C PHE A 80 -26.08 -13.08 15.83
N ALA A 81 -26.16 -13.57 17.08
CA ALA A 81 -26.04 -14.98 17.46
C ALA A 81 -27.39 -15.56 17.86
#